data_AF-A0A087U8G7-F1
#
_entry.id   AF-A0A087U8G7-F1
#
_cell.length_a   1.000
_cell.length_b   1.000
_cell.length_c   1.000
_cell.angle_alpha   90.00
_cell.angle_beta   90.00
_cell.angle_gamma   90.00
#
_symmetry.space_group_name_H-M   'P 1'
#
loop_
_entity.id
_entity.type
_entity.pdbx_description
1 polymer ?
#
loop_
_entity_poly.entity_id
_entity_poly.type
_entity_poly.pdbx_seq_one_letter_code
_entity_poly.pdbx_strand_id
1 'polypeptide(L)'
;MADSDPHIAQLRRYLYLGDETKPFPSSVSYPFNPEKIKFIEELETRETDKEAIREILRMYREGHYLELEPIIYALAVYAHSKHSFMKDAALNVANEICSSAASMLTFACFYKELSWPSTGYGRALRRFLTQWYNKKEAKDLAIEVTKVKSRHKWTHKDILCMAHVKSENTANAAVLKYAVKGFRVAEKECGSQAEAESVLSYLKGIYELTHTDNPEVAARLIEIHDLCLEHVPSKILKSKEVALCLIPRVPLKCLLELLPRFSKLGLLKLNSQHYKAVLERLSSEESLNDGSLDPLETFLVLRKWQIANRILPGKPMVRQNTPALDDALQKLHLVSFKTIIPKEKRYLIALDIRLTMNHIHCVGCSALTPSHVSDIILMA
;
A
#
# COMPACT_ATOMS: atom_id res chain seq x y z
N MET A 1 -22.09 23.56 14.82
CA MET A 1 -21.25 23.30 13.64
C MET A 1 -22.15 23.55 12.44
N ALA A 2 -22.15 24.81 12.00
CA ALA A 2 -23.10 25.37 11.04
C ALA A 2 -22.70 25.02 9.60
N ASP A 3 -23.71 24.80 8.76
CA ASP A 3 -23.69 24.87 7.29
C ASP A 3 -22.46 24.29 6.57
N SER A 4 -22.26 22.98 6.67
CA SER A 4 -21.54 22.29 5.59
C SER A 4 -22.52 22.03 4.46
N ASP A 5 -22.28 22.61 3.28
CA ASP A 5 -22.99 22.30 2.03
C ASP A 5 -23.24 20.78 1.93
N PRO A 6 -24.50 20.32 1.71
CA PRO A 6 -24.81 18.90 1.60
C PRO A 6 -23.92 18.16 0.60
N HIS A 7 -23.45 18.85 -0.44
CA HIS A 7 -22.52 18.30 -1.43
C HIS A 7 -21.14 18.00 -0.86
N ILE A 8 -20.61 18.87 0.01
CA ILE A 8 -19.33 18.64 0.68
C ILE A 8 -19.45 17.49 1.68
N ALA A 9 -20.59 17.38 2.38
CA ALA A 9 -20.85 16.25 3.27
C ALA A 9 -20.89 14.91 2.49
N GLN A 10 -21.53 14.91 1.31
CA GLN A 10 -21.57 13.73 0.43
C GLN A 10 -20.17 13.42 -0.16
N LEU A 11 -19.37 14.44 -0.51
CA LEU A 11 -17.99 14.27 -0.93
C LEU A 11 -17.14 13.63 0.17
N ARG A 12 -17.21 14.12 1.42
CA ARG A 12 -16.47 13.52 2.55
C ARG A 12 -16.82 12.06 2.74
N ARG A 13 -18.12 11.72 2.63
CA ARG A 13 -18.57 10.33 2.71
C ARG A 13 -18.01 9.49 1.57
N TYR A 14 -18.04 10.01 0.35
CA TYR A 14 -17.45 9.33 -0.80
C TYR A 14 -15.95 9.13 -0.62
N LEU A 15 -15.19 10.15 -0.21
CA LEU A 15 -13.74 10.06 -0.03
C LEU A 15 -13.37 9.04 1.06
N TYR A 16 -14.21 8.90 2.09
CA TYR A 16 -14.01 7.92 3.15
C TYR A 16 -14.33 6.49 2.68
N LEU A 17 -15.47 6.29 2.02
CA LEU A 17 -16.00 4.96 1.67
C LEU A 17 -15.57 4.42 0.30
N GLY A 18 -15.34 5.30 -0.66
CA GLY A 18 -15.18 4.94 -2.08
C GLY A 18 -16.47 4.50 -2.79
N ASP A 19 -17.65 4.74 -2.19
CA ASP A 19 -18.95 4.41 -2.78
C ASP A 19 -19.99 5.49 -2.46
N GLU A 20 -20.86 5.75 -3.42
CA GLU A 20 -21.95 6.73 -3.36
C GLU A 20 -23.23 6.16 -2.77
N THR A 21 -23.49 4.87 -3.03
CA THR A 21 -24.77 4.21 -2.78
C THR A 21 -24.86 3.68 -1.35
N LYS A 22 -23.77 3.11 -0.83
CA LYS A 22 -23.79 2.41 0.46
C LYS A 22 -23.49 3.34 1.62
N PRO A 23 -24.22 3.22 2.74
CA PRO A 23 -23.97 4.01 3.95
C PRO A 23 -22.74 3.55 4.74
N PHE A 24 -22.28 2.32 4.54
CA PHE A 24 -21.13 1.74 5.20
C PHE A 24 -20.42 0.71 4.30
N PRO A 25 -19.14 0.41 4.55
CA PRO A 25 -18.42 -0.62 3.80
C PRO A 25 -19.13 -1.96 4.01
N SER A 26 -19.50 -2.62 2.92
CA SER A 26 -20.21 -3.90 2.98
C SER A 26 -19.27 -5.10 3.18
N SER A 27 -17.96 -4.89 3.21
CA SER A 27 -16.93 -5.93 3.17
C SER A 27 -15.63 -5.42 3.77
N VAL A 28 -14.84 -6.32 4.35
CA VAL A 28 -13.49 -6.03 4.88
C VAL A 28 -12.51 -5.69 3.75
N SER A 29 -12.75 -6.22 2.54
CA SER A 29 -12.09 -5.79 1.32
C SER A 29 -13.13 -5.06 0.47
N TYR A 30 -12.94 -3.76 0.27
CA TYR A 30 -13.90 -2.87 -0.37
C TYR A 30 -13.32 -2.32 -1.67
N PRO A 31 -13.17 -3.15 -2.72
CA PRO A 31 -12.46 -2.73 -3.91
C PRO A 31 -13.16 -1.54 -4.56
N PHE A 32 -12.44 -0.43 -4.64
CA PHE A 32 -12.86 0.75 -5.37
C PHE A 32 -13.20 0.41 -6.83
N ASN A 33 -14.38 0.86 -7.30
CA ASN A 33 -14.80 0.70 -8.70
C ASN A 33 -15.22 2.06 -9.30
N PRO A 34 -14.42 2.64 -10.22
CA PRO A 34 -14.69 3.94 -10.82
C PRO A 34 -15.97 3.97 -11.67
N GLU A 35 -16.38 2.86 -12.29
CA GLU A 35 -17.52 2.82 -13.23
C GLU A 35 -18.87 3.12 -12.58
N LYS A 36 -18.97 2.95 -11.26
CA LYS A 36 -20.22 3.13 -10.52
C LYS A 36 -20.42 4.55 -10.00
N ILE A 37 -19.46 5.44 -10.25
CA ILE A 37 -19.35 6.73 -9.60
C ILE A 37 -19.72 7.81 -10.62
N LYS A 38 -20.76 8.57 -10.32
CA LYS A 38 -21.25 9.69 -11.16
C LYS A 38 -21.24 11.02 -10.41
N PHE A 39 -21.27 10.96 -9.08
CA PHE A 39 -21.41 12.11 -8.22
C PHE A 39 -20.27 13.13 -8.38
N ILE A 40 -19.02 12.68 -8.54
CA ILE A 40 -17.89 13.60 -8.66
C ILE A 40 -17.94 14.36 -9.99
N GLU A 41 -18.33 13.69 -11.07
CA GLU A 41 -18.52 14.31 -12.39
C GLU A 41 -19.65 15.35 -12.32
N GLU A 42 -20.73 15.04 -11.59
CA GLU A 42 -21.83 15.98 -11.35
C GLU A 42 -21.40 17.19 -10.49
N LEU A 43 -20.55 16.97 -9.48
CA LEU A 43 -20.02 18.05 -8.64
C LEU A 43 -19.10 18.99 -9.39
N GLU A 44 -18.29 18.50 -10.33
CA GLU A 44 -17.39 19.32 -11.16
C GLU A 44 -18.17 20.37 -12.00
N THR A 45 -19.44 20.11 -12.31
CA THR A 45 -20.26 21.05 -13.10
C THR A 45 -20.78 22.24 -12.29
N ARG A 46 -20.52 22.29 -10.97
CA ARG A 46 -21.11 23.26 -10.04
C ARG A 46 -20.02 24.15 -9.43
N GLU A 47 -20.35 25.40 -9.11
CA GLU A 47 -19.40 26.43 -8.63
C GLU A 47 -18.75 26.16 -7.25
N THR A 48 -19.02 25.03 -6.59
CA THR A 48 -18.52 24.59 -5.27
C THR A 48 -17.12 23.92 -5.30
N ASP A 49 -16.36 24.26 -6.32
CA ASP A 49 -15.22 23.50 -6.83
C ASP A 49 -13.93 23.64 -5.99
N LYS A 50 -13.60 24.87 -5.55
CA LYS A 50 -12.38 25.14 -4.78
C LYS A 50 -12.42 24.53 -3.38
N GLU A 51 -13.61 24.44 -2.79
CA GLU A 51 -13.79 23.87 -1.47
C GLU A 51 -13.62 22.35 -1.51
N ALA A 52 -14.12 21.69 -2.56
CA ALA A 52 -13.93 20.27 -2.77
C ALA A 52 -12.45 19.85 -2.81
N ILE A 53 -11.60 20.56 -3.58
CA ILE A 53 -10.16 20.25 -3.64
C ILE A 53 -9.47 20.45 -2.27
N ARG A 54 -9.85 21.50 -1.52
CA ARG A 54 -9.31 21.72 -0.16
C ARG A 54 -9.73 20.62 0.80
N GLU A 55 -10.98 20.16 0.69
CA GLU A 55 -11.52 19.07 1.48
C GLU A 55 -10.82 17.75 1.18
N ILE A 56 -10.53 17.45 -0.09
CA ILE A 56 -9.74 16.28 -0.50
C ILE A 56 -8.35 16.31 0.17
N LEU A 57 -7.66 17.46 0.10
CA LEU A 57 -6.35 17.62 0.73
C LEU A 57 -6.42 17.49 2.26
N ARG A 58 -7.47 18.04 2.89
CA ARG A 58 -7.67 17.94 4.34
C ARG A 58 -7.87 16.48 4.77
N MET A 59 -8.76 15.76 4.09
CA MET A 59 -9.04 14.34 4.36
C MET A 59 -7.78 13.48 4.22
N TYR A 60 -6.95 13.74 3.22
CA TYR A 60 -5.67 13.07 3.05
C TYR A 60 -4.71 13.33 4.23
N ARG A 61 -4.53 14.60 4.61
CA ARG A 61 -3.63 14.99 5.72
C ARG A 61 -4.10 14.50 7.09
N GLU A 62 -5.42 14.46 7.30
CA GLU A 62 -6.02 13.94 8.53
C GLU A 62 -6.03 12.40 8.57
N GLY A 63 -5.71 11.72 7.46
CA GLY A 63 -5.76 10.25 7.37
C GLY A 63 -7.19 9.69 7.46
N HIS A 64 -8.20 10.51 7.20
CA HIS A 64 -9.61 10.14 7.34
C HIS A 64 -10.16 9.46 6.08
N TYR A 65 -9.58 8.33 5.68
CA TYR A 65 -10.04 7.55 4.52
C TYR A 65 -9.71 6.06 4.69
N LEU A 66 -10.48 5.18 4.04
CA LEU A 66 -10.24 3.72 4.10
C LEU A 66 -9.22 3.27 3.04
N GLU A 67 -9.36 3.78 1.82
CA GLU A 67 -8.48 3.49 0.69
C GLU A 67 -8.04 4.80 0.05
N LEU A 68 -6.88 4.82 -0.60
CA LEU A 68 -6.35 6.04 -1.23
C LEU A 68 -6.93 6.24 -2.64
N GLU A 69 -7.36 5.15 -3.27
CA GLU A 69 -7.92 5.12 -4.62
C GLU A 69 -9.10 6.09 -4.83
N PRO A 70 -10.11 6.22 -3.94
CA PRO A 70 -11.19 7.20 -4.08
C PRO A 70 -10.71 8.66 -4.12
N ILE A 71 -9.71 8.98 -3.28
CA ILE A 71 -9.09 10.32 -3.22
C ILE A 71 -8.38 10.61 -4.55
N ILE A 72 -7.59 9.64 -5.03
CA ILE A 72 -6.86 9.76 -6.30
C ILE A 72 -7.83 9.89 -7.48
N TYR A 73 -8.92 9.13 -7.49
CA TYR A 73 -9.95 9.22 -8.51
C TYR A 73 -10.64 10.58 -8.52
N ALA A 74 -11.04 11.10 -7.35
CA ALA A 74 -11.62 12.44 -7.23
C ALA A 74 -10.69 13.51 -7.82
N LEU A 75 -9.38 13.46 -7.50
CA LEU A 75 -8.39 14.36 -8.08
C LEU A 75 -8.24 14.20 -9.59
N ALA A 76 -8.34 12.97 -10.11
CA ALA A 76 -8.27 12.73 -11.55
C ALA A 76 -9.45 13.38 -12.29
N VAL A 77 -10.66 13.33 -11.72
CA VAL A 77 -11.85 14.03 -12.25
C VAL A 77 -11.61 15.53 -12.27
N TYR A 78 -11.23 16.14 -11.14
CA TYR A 78 -10.93 17.59 -11.11
C TYR A 78 -9.75 18.00 -12.02
N ALA A 79 -8.77 17.13 -12.23
CA ALA A 79 -7.67 17.36 -13.16
C ALA A 79 -8.10 17.25 -14.65
N HIS A 80 -9.21 16.58 -14.93
CA HIS A 80 -9.83 16.54 -16.26
C HIS A 80 -10.77 17.73 -16.52
N SER A 81 -11.01 18.58 -15.52
CA SER A 81 -12.01 19.64 -15.62
C SER A 81 -11.81 20.62 -16.78
N LYS A 82 -12.92 21.19 -17.26
CA LYS A 82 -12.92 22.20 -18.33
C LYS A 82 -12.28 23.53 -17.88
N HIS A 83 -12.29 23.80 -16.58
CA HIS A 83 -11.77 25.04 -16.01
C HIS A 83 -10.27 24.94 -15.73
N SER A 84 -9.45 25.75 -16.41
CA SER A 84 -7.98 25.70 -16.28
C SER A 84 -7.49 25.89 -14.84
N PHE A 85 -8.14 26.74 -14.04
CA PHE A 85 -7.73 26.97 -12.65
C PHE A 85 -7.95 25.73 -11.77
N MET A 86 -9.01 24.96 -12.03
CA MET A 86 -9.32 23.73 -11.31
C MET A 86 -8.32 22.63 -11.63
N LYS A 87 -8.00 22.49 -12.91
CA LYS A 87 -6.98 21.57 -13.38
C LYS A 87 -5.63 21.81 -12.70
N ASP A 88 -5.16 23.04 -12.67
CA ASP A 88 -3.89 23.38 -12.03
C ASP A 88 -3.95 23.16 -10.51
N ALA A 89 -5.06 23.52 -9.85
CA ALA A 89 -5.26 23.28 -8.43
C ALA A 89 -5.25 21.77 -8.08
N ALA A 90 -5.96 20.96 -8.85
CA ALA A 90 -6.04 19.51 -8.66
C ALA A 90 -4.68 18.84 -8.88
N LEU A 91 -3.94 19.22 -9.92
CA LEU A 91 -2.59 18.69 -10.18
C LEU A 91 -1.59 19.11 -9.10
N ASN A 92 -1.72 20.31 -8.53
CA ASN A 92 -0.90 20.74 -7.39
C ASN A 92 -1.16 19.89 -6.14
N VAL A 93 -2.42 19.58 -5.85
CA VAL A 93 -2.77 18.67 -4.75
C VAL A 93 -2.33 17.23 -5.05
N ALA A 94 -2.46 16.78 -6.29
CA ALA A 94 -1.99 15.46 -6.71
C ALA A 94 -0.47 15.33 -6.55
N ASN A 95 0.30 16.41 -6.66
CA ASN A 95 1.75 16.40 -6.45
C ASN A 95 2.14 16.09 -5.00
N GLU A 96 1.26 16.38 -4.04
CA GLU A 96 1.43 16.03 -2.63
C GLU A 96 0.96 14.60 -2.36
N ILE A 97 -0.24 14.25 -2.84
CA ILE A 97 -0.89 12.98 -2.55
C ILE A 97 -0.25 11.82 -3.32
N CYS A 98 0.10 12.02 -4.59
CA CYS A 98 0.67 11.00 -5.46
C CYS A 98 2.20 10.97 -5.36
N SER A 99 2.74 10.91 -4.14
CA SER A 99 4.20 10.94 -3.90
C SER A 99 4.91 9.64 -4.27
N SER A 100 4.24 8.49 -4.06
CA SER A 100 4.76 7.14 -4.33
C SER A 100 4.48 6.65 -5.76
N ALA A 101 5.22 5.65 -6.25
CA ALA A 101 5.00 5.07 -7.57
C ALA A 101 3.59 4.44 -7.70
N ALA A 102 3.12 3.77 -6.65
CA ALA A 102 1.78 3.16 -6.63
C ALA A 102 0.66 4.21 -6.81
N SER A 103 0.71 5.31 -6.05
CA SER A 103 -0.29 6.38 -6.14
C SER A 103 -0.20 7.13 -7.48
N MET A 104 1.00 7.41 -7.97
CA MET A 104 1.22 8.07 -9.27
C MET A 104 0.73 7.22 -10.46
N LEU A 105 1.04 5.92 -10.49
CA LEU A 105 0.54 5.00 -11.53
C LEU A 105 -0.99 4.89 -11.50
N THR A 106 -1.57 4.87 -10.30
CA THR A 106 -3.04 4.86 -10.11
C THR A 106 -3.68 6.14 -10.65
N PHE A 107 -3.11 7.31 -10.34
CA PHE A 107 -3.58 8.59 -10.85
C PHE A 107 -3.51 8.66 -12.39
N ALA A 108 -2.39 8.22 -12.97
CA ALA A 108 -2.19 8.20 -14.42
C ALA A 108 -3.19 7.27 -15.12
N CYS A 109 -3.54 6.15 -14.48
CA CYS A 109 -4.57 5.23 -14.94
C CYS A 109 -5.95 5.89 -14.97
N PHE A 110 -6.42 6.40 -13.83
CA PHE A 110 -7.75 7.03 -13.72
C PHE A 110 -7.86 8.25 -14.64
N TYR A 111 -6.83 9.10 -14.70
CA TYR A 111 -6.83 10.22 -15.63
C TYR A 111 -7.00 9.75 -17.08
N LYS A 112 -6.31 8.65 -17.48
CA LYS A 112 -6.41 8.14 -18.84
C LYS A 112 -7.80 7.59 -19.13
N GLU A 113 -8.39 6.83 -18.21
CA GLU A 113 -9.75 6.31 -18.32
C GLU A 113 -10.77 7.43 -18.52
N LEU A 114 -10.70 8.49 -17.70
CA LEU A 114 -11.55 9.68 -17.82
C LEU A 114 -11.34 10.44 -19.13
N SER A 115 -10.13 10.39 -19.68
CA SER A 115 -9.80 11.09 -20.92
C SER A 115 -10.27 10.38 -22.19
N TRP A 116 -10.82 9.17 -22.11
CA TRP A 116 -11.32 8.45 -23.28
C TRP A 116 -12.47 9.22 -23.97
N PRO A 117 -12.48 9.39 -25.32
CA PRO A 117 -11.64 8.74 -26.33
C PRO A 117 -10.37 9.52 -26.73
N SER A 118 -10.01 10.59 -26.02
CA SER A 118 -8.82 11.37 -26.35
C SER A 118 -7.55 10.52 -26.27
N THR A 119 -6.67 10.72 -27.25
CA THR A 119 -5.55 9.81 -27.51
C THR A 119 -4.32 10.11 -26.64
N GLY A 120 -4.15 11.30 -26.09
CA GLY A 120 -2.87 11.71 -25.47
C GLY A 120 -2.95 12.53 -24.19
N TYR A 121 -1.80 12.67 -23.51
CA TYR A 121 -1.65 13.50 -22.33
C TYR A 121 -1.53 14.99 -22.67
N GLY A 122 -2.43 15.80 -22.12
CA GLY A 122 -2.38 17.25 -22.23
C GLY A 122 -1.10 17.83 -21.61
N ARG A 123 -0.75 19.07 -21.99
CA ARG A 123 0.50 19.75 -21.55
C ARG A 123 0.65 19.78 -20.02
N ALA A 124 -0.42 20.09 -19.30
CA ALA A 124 -0.40 20.19 -17.83
C ALA A 124 -0.10 18.83 -17.16
N LEU A 125 -0.71 17.74 -17.63
CA LEU A 125 -0.43 16.39 -17.10
C LEU A 125 1.01 15.95 -17.42
N ARG A 126 1.50 16.23 -18.63
CA ARG A 126 2.90 15.93 -18.99
C ARG A 126 3.89 16.66 -18.08
N ARG A 127 3.61 17.93 -17.76
CA ARG A 127 4.39 18.72 -16.80
C ARG A 127 4.37 18.09 -15.42
N PHE A 128 3.19 17.74 -14.91
CA PHE A 128 3.01 17.05 -13.63
C PHE A 128 3.82 15.75 -13.55
N LEU A 129 3.66 14.86 -14.54
CA LEU A 129 4.36 13.58 -14.58
C LEU A 129 5.88 13.78 -14.70
N THR A 130 6.32 14.71 -15.55
CA THR A 130 7.76 15.03 -15.69
C THR A 130 8.36 15.52 -14.38
N GLN A 131 7.65 16.42 -13.69
CA GLN A 131 8.05 16.93 -12.38
C GLN A 131 8.15 15.80 -11.35
N TRP A 132 7.23 14.83 -11.36
CA TRP A 132 7.25 13.71 -10.43
C TRP A 132 8.55 12.88 -10.53
N TYR A 133 9.03 12.61 -11.75
CA TYR A 133 10.28 11.87 -11.98
C TYR A 133 11.52 12.72 -11.68
N ASN A 134 11.49 14.02 -11.95
CA ASN A 134 12.65 14.89 -11.75
C ASN A 134 12.80 15.40 -10.32
N LYS A 135 11.72 15.49 -9.54
CA LYS A 135 11.73 15.97 -8.15
C LYS A 135 12.47 15.02 -7.20
N LYS A 136 12.54 13.72 -7.52
CA LYS A 136 13.18 12.70 -6.67
C LYS A 136 14.68 12.63 -6.92
N GLU A 137 15.43 12.33 -5.86
CA GLU A 137 16.82 11.91 -5.99
C GLU A 137 16.90 10.60 -6.77
N ALA A 138 17.99 10.37 -7.49
CA ALA A 138 18.13 9.23 -8.39
C ALA A 138 18.03 7.89 -7.67
N LYS A 139 18.55 7.79 -6.44
CA LYS A 139 18.47 6.57 -5.63
C LYS A 139 17.02 6.29 -5.18
N ASP A 140 16.32 7.30 -4.66
CA ASP A 140 14.92 7.17 -4.26
C ASP A 140 14.02 6.85 -5.46
N LEU A 141 14.29 7.46 -6.61
CA LEU A 141 13.59 7.15 -7.85
C LEU A 141 13.82 5.69 -8.28
N ALA A 142 15.06 5.20 -8.17
CA ALA A 142 15.36 3.80 -8.46
C ALA A 142 14.60 2.86 -7.53
N ILE A 143 14.53 3.16 -6.23
CA ILE A 143 13.75 2.40 -5.25
C ILE A 143 12.27 2.36 -5.64
N GLU A 144 11.65 3.51 -5.90
CA GLU A 144 10.23 3.60 -6.25
C GLU A 144 9.89 2.81 -7.53
N VAL A 145 10.68 2.99 -8.59
CA VAL A 145 10.46 2.34 -9.90
C VAL A 145 10.66 0.82 -9.83
N THR A 146 11.55 0.36 -8.94
CA THR A 146 11.84 -1.08 -8.80
C THR A 146 10.91 -1.78 -7.83
N LYS A 147 10.48 -1.08 -6.77
CA LYS A 147 9.50 -1.57 -5.78
C LYS A 147 8.12 -1.75 -6.40
N VAL A 148 7.65 -0.77 -7.18
CA VAL A 148 6.33 -0.82 -7.85
C VAL A 148 6.51 -0.76 -9.36
N LYS A 149 6.80 -1.92 -9.97
CA LYS A 149 7.01 -2.02 -11.42
C LYS A 149 5.77 -1.66 -12.24
N SER A 150 4.59 -2.00 -11.72
CA SER A 150 3.30 -1.71 -12.35
C SER A 150 2.17 -1.64 -11.34
N ARG A 151 1.11 -0.91 -11.68
CA ARG A 151 -0.15 -0.80 -10.92
C ARG A 151 -1.27 -0.54 -11.91
N HIS A 152 -2.44 -1.15 -11.70
CA HIS A 152 -3.58 -1.09 -12.65
C HIS A 152 -3.19 -1.39 -14.11
N LYS A 153 -2.24 -2.32 -14.32
CA LYS A 153 -1.66 -2.67 -15.65
C LYS A 153 -0.85 -1.56 -16.34
N TRP A 154 -0.64 -0.41 -15.69
CA TRP A 154 0.26 0.64 -16.15
C TRP A 154 1.66 0.41 -15.61
N THR A 155 2.66 0.63 -16.46
CA THR A 155 4.08 0.56 -16.09
C THR A 155 4.72 1.94 -16.15
N HIS A 156 5.87 2.11 -15.50
CA HIS A 156 6.69 3.31 -15.66
C HIS A 156 7.04 3.59 -17.12
N LYS A 157 7.32 2.54 -17.92
CA LYS A 157 7.58 2.67 -19.35
C LYS A 157 6.44 3.36 -20.09
N ASP A 158 5.19 2.98 -19.83
CA ASP A 158 4.02 3.56 -20.49
C ASP A 158 3.91 5.06 -20.19
N ILE A 159 4.07 5.42 -18.91
CA ILE A 159 4.03 6.82 -18.47
C ILE A 159 5.15 7.63 -19.12
N LEU A 160 6.38 7.12 -19.10
CA LEU A 160 7.55 7.81 -19.67
C LEU A 160 7.38 8.05 -21.17
N CYS A 161 6.87 7.05 -21.90
CA CYS A 161 6.63 7.16 -23.34
C CYS A 161 5.51 8.15 -23.67
N MET A 162 4.37 8.11 -22.97
CA MET A 162 3.24 9.02 -23.25
C MET A 162 3.49 10.45 -22.78
N ALA A 163 4.16 10.63 -21.64
CA ALA A 163 4.41 11.95 -21.09
C ALA A 163 5.62 12.63 -21.73
N HIS A 164 6.45 11.88 -22.48
CA HIS A 164 7.72 12.34 -23.05
C HIS A 164 8.64 12.96 -21.99
N VAL A 165 8.77 12.26 -20.85
CA VAL A 165 9.57 12.73 -19.71
C VAL A 165 11.03 12.86 -20.12
N LYS A 166 11.62 14.02 -19.86
CA LYS A 166 13.06 14.26 -20.01
C LYS A 166 13.67 14.42 -18.62
N SER A 167 14.75 13.68 -18.36
CA SER A 167 15.49 13.83 -17.11
C SER A 167 16.27 15.14 -17.11
N GLU A 168 16.30 15.81 -15.95
CA GLU A 168 17.15 16.98 -15.71
C GLU A 168 18.58 16.57 -15.33
N ASN A 169 18.73 15.40 -14.67
CA ASN A 169 19.99 14.87 -14.19
C ASN A 169 20.41 13.60 -14.93
N THR A 170 21.73 13.39 -15.06
CA THR A 170 22.37 12.20 -15.66
C THR A 170 21.98 10.91 -14.91
N ALA A 171 22.00 10.94 -13.58
CA ALA A 171 21.64 9.82 -12.72
C ALA A 171 20.15 9.44 -12.87
N ASN A 172 19.25 10.43 -12.91
CA ASN A 172 17.83 10.19 -13.21
C ASN A 172 17.66 9.63 -14.62
N ALA A 173 18.44 10.11 -15.60
CA ALA A 173 18.43 9.58 -16.96
C ALA A 173 18.72 8.07 -17.00
N ALA A 174 19.67 7.60 -16.19
CA ALA A 174 20.00 6.18 -16.08
C ALA A 174 18.81 5.36 -15.57
N VAL A 175 18.09 5.85 -14.55
CA VAL A 175 16.88 5.20 -14.02
C VAL A 175 15.75 5.16 -15.04
N LEU A 176 15.50 6.28 -15.73
CA LEU A 176 14.47 6.34 -16.77
C LEU A 176 14.78 5.38 -17.93
N LYS A 177 16.05 5.32 -18.35
CA LYS A 177 16.49 4.36 -19.36
C LYS A 177 16.34 2.91 -18.90
N TYR A 178 16.67 2.61 -17.65
CA TYR A 178 16.44 1.30 -17.04
C TYR A 178 14.95 0.94 -17.11
N ALA A 179 14.05 1.85 -16.75
CA ALA A 179 12.60 1.61 -16.76
C ALA A 179 12.04 1.31 -18.16
N VAL A 180 12.62 1.92 -19.21
CA VAL A 180 12.13 1.78 -20.60
C VAL A 180 12.80 0.62 -21.35
N LYS A 181 14.13 0.50 -21.26
CA LYS A 181 14.97 -0.42 -22.07
C LYS A 181 15.59 -1.57 -21.25
N GLY A 182 15.56 -1.50 -19.92
CA GLY A 182 16.17 -2.49 -19.02
C GLY A 182 17.64 -2.23 -18.67
N PHE A 183 18.15 -3.03 -17.71
CA PHE A 183 19.46 -2.84 -17.08
C PHE A 183 20.65 -2.86 -18.05
N ARG A 184 20.74 -3.89 -18.92
CA ARG A 184 21.89 -4.06 -19.82
C ARG A 184 22.14 -2.87 -20.74
N VAL A 185 21.07 -2.16 -21.13
CA VAL A 185 21.18 -0.97 -21.98
C VAL A 185 21.54 0.26 -21.13
N ALA A 186 20.96 0.39 -19.94
CA ALA A 186 21.30 1.45 -19.01
C ALA A 186 22.78 1.42 -18.59
N GLU A 187 23.32 0.24 -18.28
CA GLU A 187 24.74 0.06 -17.92
C GLU A 187 25.68 0.44 -19.08
N LYS A 188 25.38 0.02 -20.31
CA LYS A 188 26.20 0.35 -21.49
C LYS A 188 26.20 1.84 -21.83
N GLU A 189 25.05 2.50 -21.75
CA GLU A 189 24.90 3.90 -22.18
C GLU A 189 25.26 4.91 -21.08
N CYS A 190 25.10 4.55 -19.80
CA CYS A 190 25.30 5.46 -18.66
C CYS A 190 26.43 5.04 -17.72
N GLY A 191 27.06 3.88 -17.92
CA GLY A 191 28.14 3.37 -17.06
C GLY A 191 29.40 4.25 -17.01
N SER A 192 29.62 5.12 -17.99
CA SER A 192 30.76 6.05 -18.01
C SER A 192 30.57 7.28 -17.10
N GLN A 193 29.39 7.47 -16.49
CA GLN A 193 29.07 8.66 -15.71
C GLN A 193 29.21 8.38 -14.21
N ALA A 194 30.13 9.08 -13.53
CA ALA A 194 30.40 8.89 -12.09
C ALA A 194 29.16 9.14 -11.21
N GLU A 195 28.33 10.13 -11.56
CA GLU A 195 27.08 10.46 -10.84
C GLU A 195 26.04 9.33 -10.87
N ALA A 196 26.10 8.46 -11.88
CA ALA A 196 25.18 7.34 -12.05
C ALA A 196 25.68 6.03 -11.41
N GLU A 197 26.93 5.98 -10.94
CA GLU A 197 27.58 4.74 -10.48
C GLU A 197 26.87 4.11 -9.28
N SER A 198 26.50 4.92 -8.28
CA SER A 198 25.78 4.46 -7.08
C SER A 198 24.42 3.84 -7.43
N VAL A 199 23.70 4.47 -8.35
CA VAL A 199 22.37 4.05 -8.82
C VAL A 199 22.48 2.80 -9.69
N LEU A 200 23.46 2.75 -10.59
CA LEU A 200 23.72 1.59 -11.42
C LEU A 200 24.14 0.38 -10.59
N SER A 201 24.94 0.58 -9.53
CA SER A 201 25.28 -0.47 -8.56
C SER A 201 24.03 -1.04 -7.87
N TYR A 202 23.12 -0.18 -7.42
CA TYR A 202 21.83 -0.62 -6.86
C TYR A 202 20.97 -1.40 -7.87
N LEU A 203 20.83 -0.88 -9.10
CA LEU A 203 20.08 -1.53 -10.17
C LEU A 203 20.71 -2.87 -10.60
N LYS A 204 22.04 -2.96 -10.53
CA LYS A 204 22.80 -4.19 -10.77
C LYS A 204 22.49 -5.24 -9.71
N GLY A 205 22.47 -4.85 -8.43
CA GLY A 205 22.08 -5.73 -7.33
C GLY A 205 20.69 -6.33 -7.52
N ILE A 206 19.72 -5.53 -7.99
CA ILE A 206 18.37 -6.02 -8.32
C ILE A 206 18.40 -6.96 -9.53
N TYR A 207 19.11 -6.59 -10.58
CA TYR A 207 19.24 -7.43 -11.77
C TYR A 207 19.85 -8.79 -11.41
N GLU A 208 20.94 -8.81 -10.64
CA GLU A 208 21.58 -10.05 -10.17
C GLU A 208 20.65 -10.86 -9.26
N LEU A 209 19.94 -10.21 -8.32
CA LEU A 209 18.96 -10.89 -7.46
C LEU A 209 17.86 -11.58 -8.27
N THR A 210 17.36 -10.95 -9.34
CA THR A 210 16.30 -11.54 -10.17
C THR A 210 16.76 -12.72 -11.04
N HIS A 211 18.07 -12.82 -11.33
CA HIS A 211 18.65 -13.87 -12.18
C HIS A 211 19.39 -14.96 -11.38
N THR A 212 19.56 -14.77 -10.08
CA THR A 212 20.26 -15.71 -9.20
C THR A 212 19.31 -16.79 -8.70
N ASP A 213 19.72 -18.05 -8.74
CA ASP A 213 18.98 -19.17 -8.11
C ASP A 213 19.57 -19.60 -6.75
N ASN A 214 20.75 -19.09 -6.39
CA ASN A 214 21.43 -19.41 -5.14
C ASN A 214 20.93 -18.52 -3.96
N PRO A 215 20.36 -19.11 -2.89
CA PRO A 215 19.80 -18.36 -1.77
C PRO A 215 20.83 -17.58 -0.95
N GLU A 216 22.08 -18.04 -0.84
CA GLU A 216 23.13 -17.36 -0.07
C GLU A 216 23.65 -16.10 -0.77
N VAL A 217 23.75 -16.15 -2.10
CA VAL A 217 24.10 -14.99 -2.91
C VAL A 217 22.97 -13.97 -2.86
N ALA A 218 21.72 -14.44 -2.95
CA ALA A 218 20.54 -13.59 -2.81
C ALA A 218 20.50 -12.88 -1.44
N ALA A 219 20.77 -13.58 -0.34
CA ALA A 219 20.82 -12.98 1.00
C ALA A 219 21.90 -11.88 1.09
N ARG A 220 23.10 -12.12 0.56
CA ARG A 220 24.18 -11.12 0.52
C ARG A 220 23.81 -9.89 -0.31
N LEU A 221 23.17 -10.07 -1.46
CA LEU A 221 22.71 -8.94 -2.29
C LEU A 221 21.65 -8.10 -1.59
N ILE A 222 20.72 -8.74 -0.87
CA ILE A 222 19.73 -8.05 -0.03
C ILE A 222 20.45 -7.23 1.05
N GLU A 223 21.50 -7.78 1.66
CA GLU A 223 22.23 -7.09 2.72
C GLU A 223 22.99 -5.86 2.23
N ILE A 224 23.70 -6.00 1.12
CA ILE A 224 24.58 -4.96 0.55
C ILE A 224 23.77 -3.78 0.00
N HIS A 225 22.69 -4.06 -0.73
CA HIS A 225 21.93 -3.03 -1.44
C HIS A 225 20.64 -2.61 -0.72
N ASP A 226 20.37 -3.19 0.45
CA ASP A 226 19.15 -2.96 1.25
C ASP A 226 17.86 -3.14 0.44
N LEU A 227 17.74 -4.30 -0.20
CA LEU A 227 16.65 -4.59 -1.13
C LEU A 227 15.35 -4.93 -0.39
N CYS A 228 14.24 -4.31 -0.83
CA CYS A 228 12.90 -4.61 -0.34
C CYS A 228 12.38 -6.01 -0.73
N LEU A 229 11.34 -6.47 -0.03
CA LEU A 229 10.65 -7.75 -0.26
C LEU A 229 10.14 -7.90 -1.71
N GLU A 230 9.65 -6.82 -2.31
CA GLU A 230 9.09 -6.77 -3.65
C GLU A 230 10.13 -7.07 -4.74
N HIS A 231 11.42 -6.87 -4.44
CA HIS A 231 12.51 -7.22 -5.35
C HIS A 231 12.82 -8.72 -5.36
N VAL A 232 12.42 -9.46 -4.32
CA VAL A 232 12.79 -10.87 -4.14
C VAL A 232 11.88 -11.78 -4.99
N PRO A 233 12.45 -12.60 -5.89
CA PRO A 233 11.67 -13.55 -6.67
C PRO A 233 10.95 -14.57 -5.78
N SER A 234 9.72 -14.92 -6.16
CA SER A 234 8.89 -15.87 -5.41
C SER A 234 9.51 -17.27 -5.24
N LYS A 235 10.42 -17.65 -6.15
CA LYS A 235 11.18 -18.91 -6.08
C LYS A 235 12.13 -18.92 -4.87
N ILE A 236 12.90 -17.84 -4.70
CA ILE A 236 13.93 -17.71 -3.67
C ILE A 236 13.32 -17.36 -2.31
N LEU A 237 12.17 -16.69 -2.29
CA LEU A 237 11.44 -16.36 -1.06
C LEU A 237 11.01 -17.59 -0.23
N LYS A 238 11.13 -18.81 -0.78
CA LYS A 238 10.91 -20.06 -0.03
C LYS A 238 12.15 -20.54 0.75
N SER A 239 13.33 -20.01 0.44
CA SER A 239 14.58 -20.38 1.08
C SER A 239 14.67 -19.86 2.52
N LYS A 240 15.43 -20.56 3.35
CA LYS A 240 15.53 -20.24 4.78
C LYS A 240 16.46 -19.05 5.01
N GLU A 241 17.50 -18.97 4.21
CA GLU A 241 18.58 -18.00 4.28
C GLU A 241 18.05 -16.60 3.97
N VAL A 242 17.28 -16.47 2.90
CA VAL A 242 16.65 -15.19 2.52
C VAL A 242 15.59 -14.76 3.53
N ALA A 243 14.80 -15.70 4.09
CA ALA A 243 13.83 -15.36 5.13
C ALA A 243 14.48 -14.78 6.39
N LEU A 244 15.64 -15.32 6.81
CA LEU A 244 16.40 -14.81 7.96
C LEU A 244 16.87 -13.37 7.76
N CYS A 245 17.36 -13.04 6.56
CA CYS A 245 17.80 -11.69 6.20
C CYS A 245 16.62 -10.71 6.10
N LEU A 246 15.45 -11.18 5.63
CA LEU A 246 14.27 -10.32 5.46
C LEU A 246 13.58 -9.95 6.77
N ILE A 247 13.45 -10.88 7.74
CA ILE A 247 12.70 -10.68 8.99
C ILE A 247 13.02 -9.34 9.71
N PRO A 248 14.30 -8.95 9.92
CA PRO A 248 14.61 -7.70 10.60
C PRO A 248 14.35 -6.44 9.74
N ARG A 249 14.37 -6.56 8.42
CA ARG A 249 14.33 -5.43 7.47
C ARG A 249 12.92 -5.07 6.99
N VAL A 250 12.02 -6.05 6.95
CA VAL A 250 10.67 -5.82 6.42
C VAL A 250 9.83 -4.94 7.36
N PRO A 251 8.95 -4.08 6.82
CA PRO A 251 7.96 -3.38 7.62
C PRO A 251 7.10 -4.36 8.44
N LEU A 252 6.68 -3.95 9.63
CA LEU A 252 5.96 -4.82 10.56
C LEU A 252 4.68 -5.39 9.94
N LYS A 253 3.88 -4.55 9.25
CA LYS A 253 2.68 -4.97 8.52
C LYS A 253 2.98 -6.10 7.52
N CYS A 254 4.03 -5.96 6.73
CA CYS A 254 4.45 -7.00 5.77
C CYS A 254 4.92 -8.27 6.48
N LEU A 255 5.64 -8.15 7.59
CA LEU A 255 6.07 -9.30 8.39
C LEU A 255 4.87 -10.13 8.86
N LEU A 256 3.85 -9.46 9.40
CA LEU A 256 2.63 -10.09 9.89
C LEU A 256 1.88 -10.87 8.79
N GLU A 257 1.83 -10.33 7.57
CA GLU A 257 1.23 -11.02 6.41
C GLU A 257 2.06 -12.23 5.94
N LEU A 258 3.37 -12.22 6.17
CA LEU A 258 4.26 -13.32 5.82
C LEU A 258 4.26 -14.47 6.85
N LEU A 259 3.84 -14.25 8.09
CA LEU A 259 3.83 -15.27 9.15
C LEU A 259 3.15 -16.59 8.74
N PRO A 260 1.94 -16.60 8.13
CA PRO A 260 1.30 -17.84 7.70
C PRO A 260 2.13 -18.60 6.65
N ARG A 261 2.87 -17.88 5.81
CA ARG A 261 3.76 -18.47 4.80
C ARG A 261 5.00 -19.09 5.46
N PHE A 262 5.60 -18.42 6.43
CA PHE A 262 6.74 -18.94 7.18
C PHE A 262 6.38 -20.18 8.01
N SER A 263 5.19 -20.24 8.58
CA SER A 263 4.66 -21.45 9.24
C SER A 263 4.52 -22.62 8.26
N LYS A 264 3.92 -22.39 7.07
CA LYS A 264 3.80 -23.43 6.02
C LYS A 264 5.15 -23.95 5.53
N LEU A 265 6.19 -23.10 5.51
CA LEU A 265 7.56 -23.48 5.16
C LEU A 265 8.30 -24.20 6.31
N GLY A 266 7.69 -24.29 7.50
CA GLY A 266 8.29 -24.91 8.68
C GLY A 266 9.47 -24.13 9.26
N LEU A 267 9.54 -22.82 9.00
CA LEU A 267 10.59 -21.94 9.52
C LEU A 267 10.36 -21.57 10.99
N LEU A 268 9.11 -21.59 11.45
CA LEU A 268 8.70 -21.15 12.79
C LEU A 268 8.67 -22.30 13.82
N LYS A 269 9.55 -23.29 13.67
CA LYS A 269 9.70 -24.36 14.67
C LYS A 269 10.32 -23.81 15.95
N LEU A 270 9.92 -24.38 17.09
CA LEU A 270 10.56 -24.15 18.39
C LEU A 270 12.08 -24.32 18.25
N ASN A 271 12.85 -23.34 18.73
CA ASN A 271 14.32 -23.24 18.65
C ASN A 271 14.94 -22.89 17.27
N SER A 272 14.16 -22.54 16.25
CA SER A 272 14.75 -21.99 15.02
C SER A 272 15.27 -20.57 15.22
N GLN A 273 16.33 -20.21 14.48
CA GLN A 273 16.85 -18.84 14.46
C GLN A 273 15.79 -17.85 13.94
N HIS A 274 15.00 -18.26 12.94
CA HIS A 274 13.88 -17.48 12.39
C HIS A 274 12.82 -17.17 13.45
N TYR A 275 12.46 -18.15 14.28
CA TYR A 275 11.48 -17.98 15.34
C TYR A 275 11.95 -16.94 16.37
N LYS A 276 13.23 -17.01 16.77
CA LYS A 276 13.84 -16.02 17.68
C LYS A 276 13.83 -14.62 17.08
N ALA A 277 14.27 -14.48 15.83
CA ALA A 277 14.30 -13.19 15.13
C ALA A 277 12.90 -12.56 15.01
N VAL A 278 11.86 -13.37 14.73
CA VAL A 278 10.47 -12.88 14.68
C VAL A 278 9.99 -12.46 16.06
N LEU A 279 10.26 -13.24 17.11
CA LEU A 279 9.87 -12.89 18.48
C LEU A 279 10.55 -11.61 18.95
N GLU A 280 11.84 -11.45 18.71
CA GLU A 280 12.61 -10.24 19.03
C GLU A 280 12.01 -9.04 18.28
N ARG A 281 11.71 -9.19 16.99
CA ARG A 281 11.10 -8.11 16.21
C ARG A 281 9.72 -7.74 16.72
N LEU A 282 8.84 -8.69 17.01
CA LEU A 282 7.49 -8.41 17.53
C LEU A 282 7.50 -7.84 18.96
N SER A 283 8.51 -8.19 19.76
CA SER A 283 8.65 -7.73 21.14
C SER A 283 9.38 -6.39 21.26
N SER A 284 10.02 -5.92 20.18
CA SER A 284 10.72 -4.63 20.13
C SER A 284 9.79 -3.46 20.44
N GLU A 285 10.29 -2.48 21.19
CA GLU A 285 9.55 -1.24 21.52
C GLU A 285 9.17 -0.47 20.26
N GLU A 286 10.00 -0.50 19.21
CA GLU A 286 9.69 0.12 17.91
C GLU A 286 8.43 -0.48 17.28
N SER A 287 8.27 -1.81 17.38
CA SER A 287 7.12 -2.52 16.83
C SER A 287 5.87 -2.29 17.68
N LEU A 288 6.01 -2.13 18.99
CA LEU A 288 4.90 -1.87 19.90
C LEU A 288 4.42 -0.41 19.80
N ASN A 289 5.32 0.53 19.54
CA ASN A 289 4.97 1.93 19.36
C ASN A 289 4.65 2.28 17.89
N ASP A 290 4.59 1.28 17.01
CA ASP A 290 4.22 1.47 15.61
C ASP A 290 2.73 1.86 15.52
N GLY A 291 2.48 3.15 15.32
CA GLY A 291 1.14 3.71 15.18
C GLY A 291 0.43 3.36 13.86
N SER A 292 1.09 2.62 12.95
CA SER A 292 0.52 2.28 11.65
C SER A 292 -0.45 1.09 11.67
N LEU A 293 -0.51 0.35 12.78
CA LEU A 293 -1.33 -0.86 12.90
C LEU A 293 -2.64 -0.59 13.65
N ASP A 294 -3.76 -0.83 12.97
CA ASP A 294 -5.08 -0.72 13.57
C ASP A 294 -5.46 -1.99 14.36
N PRO A 295 -6.29 -1.88 15.42
CA PRO A 295 -6.79 -3.04 16.18
C PRO A 295 -7.48 -4.11 15.34
N LEU A 296 -8.19 -3.70 14.29
CA LEU A 296 -8.81 -4.64 13.37
C LEU A 296 -7.77 -5.42 12.55
N GLU A 297 -6.71 -4.74 12.08
CA GLU A 297 -5.63 -5.36 11.30
C GLU A 297 -4.82 -6.34 12.15
N THR A 298 -4.45 -5.96 13.37
CA THR A 298 -3.71 -6.83 14.29
C THR A 298 -4.53 -8.06 14.68
N PHE A 299 -5.83 -7.88 14.93
CA PHE A 299 -6.74 -8.99 15.21
C PHE A 299 -6.90 -9.92 13.99
N LEU A 300 -7.03 -9.37 12.79
CA LEU A 300 -7.09 -10.14 11.54
C LEU A 300 -5.87 -11.04 11.37
N VAL A 301 -4.68 -10.51 11.66
CA VAL A 301 -3.42 -11.28 11.61
C VAL A 301 -3.46 -12.41 12.64
N LEU A 302 -3.80 -12.11 13.90
CA LEU A 302 -3.90 -13.10 14.97
C LEU A 302 -4.88 -14.22 14.62
N ARG A 303 -6.03 -13.88 14.03
CA ARG A 303 -7.02 -14.87 13.57
C ARG A 303 -6.54 -15.69 12.39
N LYS A 304 -5.96 -15.06 11.38
CA LYS A 304 -5.36 -15.77 10.23
C LYS A 304 -4.28 -16.73 10.69
N TRP A 305 -3.46 -16.33 11.67
CA TRP A 305 -2.45 -17.16 12.31
C TRP A 305 -3.09 -18.36 13.03
N GLN A 306 -4.09 -18.14 13.88
CA GLN A 306 -4.81 -19.20 14.58
C GLN A 306 -5.47 -20.18 13.61
N ILE A 307 -6.08 -19.69 12.51
CA ILE A 307 -6.72 -20.51 11.48
C ILE A 307 -5.69 -21.26 10.64
N ALA A 308 -4.58 -20.64 10.26
CA ALA A 308 -3.50 -21.32 9.54
C ALA A 308 -2.91 -22.47 10.36
N ASN A 309 -2.93 -22.33 11.69
CA ASN A 309 -2.55 -23.37 12.64
C ASN A 309 -3.71 -24.33 13.01
N ARG A 310 -4.91 -24.19 12.42
CA ARG A 310 -5.99 -25.18 12.58
C ARG A 310 -5.77 -26.39 11.69
N ILE A 311 -6.09 -27.55 12.24
CA ILE A 311 -6.00 -28.85 11.60
C ILE A 311 -7.03 -28.91 10.47
N LEU A 312 -6.58 -29.08 9.22
CA LEU A 312 -7.48 -29.49 8.14
C LEU A 312 -7.88 -30.96 8.38
N PRO A 313 -9.16 -31.33 8.27
CA PRO A 313 -9.60 -32.71 8.47
C PRO A 313 -8.84 -33.65 7.51
N GLY A 314 -8.25 -34.72 8.06
CA GLY A 314 -7.57 -35.77 7.28
C GLY A 314 -6.06 -35.60 7.05
N LYS A 315 -5.39 -34.58 7.59
CA LYS A 315 -3.91 -34.46 7.53
C LYS A 315 -3.25 -34.73 8.90
N PRO A 316 -2.15 -35.51 8.96
CA PRO A 316 -1.45 -35.79 10.20
C PRO A 316 -0.85 -34.51 10.82
N MET A 317 -0.95 -34.44 12.14
CA MET A 317 -0.54 -33.36 13.06
C MET A 317 0.77 -32.66 12.69
N VAL A 318 0.79 -31.32 12.72
CA VAL A 318 1.66 -30.55 13.64
C VAL A 318 1.00 -29.18 13.91
N ARG A 319 0.24 -29.04 14.99
CA ARG A 319 0.05 -27.72 15.60
C ARG A 319 1.41 -27.38 16.22
N GLN A 320 2.21 -26.52 15.58
CA GLN A 320 3.44 -26.06 16.20
C GLN A 320 3.03 -25.17 17.38
N ASN A 321 3.01 -25.75 18.57
CA ASN A 321 2.63 -25.04 19.79
C ASN A 321 3.67 -23.94 20.02
N THR A 322 3.33 -22.71 19.68
CA THR A 322 4.23 -21.54 19.72
C THR A 322 3.63 -20.49 20.66
N PRO A 323 3.50 -20.81 21.97
CA PRO A 323 2.77 -19.96 22.91
C PRO A 323 3.36 -18.55 22.99
N ALA A 324 4.69 -18.42 22.98
CA ALA A 324 5.33 -17.11 23.03
C ALA A 324 5.01 -16.21 21.82
N LEU A 325 4.75 -16.80 20.63
CA LEU A 325 4.36 -16.04 19.45
C LEU A 325 2.88 -15.63 19.53
N ASP A 326 2.02 -16.52 20.03
CA ASP A 326 0.61 -16.20 20.30
C ASP A 326 0.51 -15.06 21.34
N ASP A 327 1.32 -15.11 22.40
CA ASP A 327 1.38 -14.07 23.43
C ASP A 327 1.93 -12.75 22.88
N ALA A 328 2.97 -12.79 22.03
CA ALA A 328 3.51 -11.60 21.38
C ALA A 328 2.49 -10.93 20.45
N LEU A 329 1.73 -11.72 19.67
CA LEU A 329 0.67 -11.20 18.81
C LEU A 329 -0.50 -10.63 19.61
N GLN A 330 -0.88 -11.27 20.73
CA GLN A 330 -1.89 -10.72 21.64
C GLN A 330 -1.44 -9.41 22.27
N LYS A 331 -0.17 -9.32 22.71
CA LYS A 331 0.41 -8.09 23.25
C LYS A 331 0.39 -6.98 22.20
N LEU A 332 0.77 -7.29 20.96
CA LEU A 332 0.69 -6.33 19.85
C LEU A 332 -0.74 -5.83 19.61
N HIS A 333 -1.72 -6.73 19.63
CA HIS A 333 -3.12 -6.38 19.50
C HIS A 333 -3.59 -5.44 20.63
N LEU A 334 -3.27 -5.74 21.89
CA LEU A 334 -3.63 -4.87 23.01
C LEU A 334 -2.99 -3.48 22.92
N VAL A 335 -1.73 -3.40 22.47
CA VAL A 335 -1.05 -2.13 22.30
C VAL A 335 -1.63 -1.30 21.15
N SER A 336 -2.13 -1.95 20.08
CA SER A 336 -2.75 -1.23 18.97
C SER A 336 -3.98 -0.41 19.37
N PHE A 337 -4.67 -0.70 20.48
CA PHE A 337 -5.78 0.15 20.95
C PHE A 337 -5.33 1.54 21.41
N LYS A 338 -4.06 1.74 21.74
CA LYS A 338 -3.51 3.05 22.10
C LYS A 338 -3.51 4.04 20.94
N THR A 339 -3.60 3.58 19.69
CA THR A 339 -3.66 4.44 18.51
C THR A 339 -5.03 5.08 18.32
N ILE A 340 -6.07 4.54 18.97
CA ILE A 340 -7.42 5.07 18.89
C ILE A 340 -7.52 6.37 19.68
N ILE A 341 -7.97 7.43 19.01
CA ILE A 341 -8.26 8.72 19.63
C ILE A 341 -9.64 8.64 20.29
N PRO A 342 -9.74 8.67 21.64
CA PRO A 342 -11.02 8.62 22.31
C PRO A 342 -11.82 9.87 22.00
N LYS A 343 -13.08 9.69 21.61
CA LYS A 343 -14.04 10.79 21.52
C LYS A 343 -14.80 10.79 22.85
N GLU A 344 -14.68 11.87 23.64
CA GLU A 344 -15.27 12.02 24.98
C GLU A 344 -16.82 12.11 24.98
N LYS A 345 -17.46 11.10 24.40
CA LYS A 345 -18.91 10.98 24.29
C LYS A 345 -19.38 9.78 25.11
N ARG A 346 -20.66 9.82 25.49
CA ARG A 346 -21.32 8.71 26.15
C ARG A 346 -21.83 7.75 25.09
N TYR A 347 -21.35 6.52 25.12
CA TYR A 347 -21.72 5.46 24.18
C TYR A 347 -22.64 4.45 24.88
N LEU A 348 -23.67 3.99 24.16
CA LEU A 348 -24.43 2.79 24.51
C LEU A 348 -24.11 1.73 23.45
N ILE A 349 -23.39 0.69 23.84
CA ILE A 349 -23.03 -0.43 22.97
C ILE A 349 -23.96 -1.59 23.29
N ALA A 350 -24.83 -1.96 22.35
CA ALA A 350 -25.72 -3.11 22.47
C ALA A 350 -25.25 -4.20 21.53
N LEU A 351 -24.89 -5.36 22.08
CA LEU A 351 -24.34 -6.49 21.34
C LEU A 351 -25.40 -7.56 21.10
N ASP A 352 -25.44 -8.06 19.87
CA ASP A 352 -26.22 -9.23 19.52
C ASP A 352 -25.43 -10.50 19.83
N ILE A 353 -25.94 -11.33 20.73
CA ILE A 353 -25.31 -12.57 21.20
C ILE A 353 -25.94 -13.83 20.58
N ARG A 354 -26.78 -13.68 19.56
CA ARG A 354 -27.38 -14.83 18.86
C ARG A 354 -26.29 -15.70 18.22
N LEU A 355 -26.53 -17.01 18.16
CA LEU A 355 -25.59 -17.99 17.57
C LEU A 355 -25.20 -17.64 16.12
N THR A 356 -26.08 -16.99 15.37
CA THR A 356 -25.82 -16.51 14.00
C THR A 356 -24.57 -15.62 13.91
N MET A 357 -24.26 -14.86 14.97
CA MET A 357 -23.10 -13.97 15.04
C MET A 357 -21.76 -14.72 15.08
N ASN A 358 -21.76 -16.01 15.46
CA ASN A 358 -20.58 -16.88 15.51
C ASN A 358 -20.42 -17.76 14.26
N HIS A 359 -21.50 -18.01 13.52
CA HIS A 359 -21.50 -18.92 12.37
C HIS A 359 -21.34 -18.20 11.03
N ILE A 360 -21.77 -16.95 10.94
CA ILE A 360 -21.67 -16.17 9.70
C ILE A 360 -20.30 -15.49 9.66
N HIS A 361 -19.65 -15.52 8.51
CA HIS A 361 -18.41 -14.79 8.27
C HIS A 361 -18.68 -13.39 7.76
N CYS A 362 -17.83 -12.44 8.14
CA CYS A 362 -17.87 -11.10 7.58
C CYS A 362 -17.57 -11.16 6.08
N VAL A 363 -18.34 -10.43 5.28
CA VAL A 363 -18.14 -10.38 3.82
C VAL A 363 -16.71 -9.89 3.52
N GLY A 364 -16.03 -10.59 2.60
CA GLY A 364 -14.64 -10.31 2.24
C GLY A 364 -13.58 -10.82 3.23
N CYS A 365 -13.95 -11.43 4.36
CA CYS A 365 -13.00 -12.06 5.26
C CYS A 365 -13.57 -13.31 5.95
N SER A 366 -13.10 -14.48 5.54
CA SER A 366 -13.45 -15.77 6.18
C SER A 366 -12.84 -15.96 7.57
N ALA A 367 -11.90 -15.10 7.99
CA ALA A 367 -11.26 -15.21 9.30
C ALA A 367 -12.06 -14.53 10.43
N LEU A 368 -13.00 -13.65 10.09
CA LEU A 368 -13.79 -12.87 11.02
C LEU A 368 -15.25 -13.33 11.06
N THR A 369 -15.87 -13.14 12.21
CA THR A 369 -17.31 -13.27 12.42
C THR A 369 -17.81 -11.98 13.06
N PRO A 370 -19.11 -11.65 12.92
CA PRO A 370 -19.70 -10.47 13.56
C PRO A 370 -19.46 -10.38 15.08
N SER A 371 -19.41 -11.52 15.77
CA SER A 371 -19.06 -11.55 17.20
C SER A 371 -17.66 -11.04 17.49
N HIS A 372 -16.64 -11.48 16.75
CA HIS A 372 -15.27 -10.98 16.93
C HIS A 372 -15.17 -9.47 16.69
N VAL A 373 -15.88 -8.94 15.69
CA VAL A 373 -15.91 -7.50 15.42
C VAL A 373 -16.57 -6.75 16.58
N SER A 374 -17.63 -7.33 17.14
CA SER A 374 -18.32 -6.80 18.33
C SER A 374 -17.39 -6.73 19.54
N ASP A 375 -16.58 -7.77 19.75
CA ASP A 375 -15.60 -7.83 20.85
C ASP A 375 -14.51 -6.75 20.71
N ILE A 376 -14.01 -6.53 19.49
CA ILE A 376 -13.02 -5.48 19.21
C ILE A 376 -13.62 -4.10 19.50
N ILE A 377 -14.87 -3.86 19.10
CA ILE A 377 -15.57 -2.60 19.38
C ILE A 377 -15.80 -2.40 20.87
N LEU A 378 -16.02 -3.47 21.64
CA LEU A 378 -16.18 -3.39 23.08
C LEU A 378 -14.86 -3.09 23.81
N MET A 379 -13.73 -3.54 23.26
CA MET A 379 -12.40 -3.26 23.82
C MET A 379 -11.88 -1.87 23.46
N ALA A 380 -12.32 -1.30 22.33
CA ALA A 380 -12.02 0.05 21.88
C ALA A 380 -12.82 1.11 22.65
#